data_AF-A0A9W4SZQ9-F1
#
_entry.id   AF-A0A9W4SZQ9-F1
#
_cell.length_a   1.000
_cell.length_b   1.000
_cell.length_c   1.000
_cell.angle_alpha   90.00
_cell.angle_beta   90.00
_cell.angle_gamma   90.00
#
_symmetry.space_group_name_H-M   'P 1'
#
loop_
_entity.id
_entity.type
_entity.pdbx_description
1 polymer ?
#
loop_
_entity_poly.entity_id
_entity_poly.type
_entity_poly.pdbx_seq_one_letter_code
_entity_poly.pdbx_strand_id
1 'polypeptide(L)'
;AMETIPPEIFLEICRHLYVKDLYTLTLVCRPYRKILWSKTISIQKIWTSSRVLSFDTYLPYPTLPPPNSMSEQEYIWFTMLADKCSICKTKIEKQELFVCRYWEFGRICCKECIEKKTIRKIKNSLPKDLLGCVPYHERHVFNLGDEKLYWADDLHSFESKYHAFEDEQQRDNWVKVKREEGYLDSITNVSYIVI
;
A
#
# COMPACT_ATOMS: atom_id res chain seq x y z
N ALA A 1 -38.07 -20.07 6.66
CA ALA A 1 -37.39 -18.84 6.21
C ALA A 1 -36.10 -18.73 7.01
N MET A 2 -34.94 -18.55 6.38
CA MET A 2 -33.71 -18.25 7.13
C MET A 2 -33.88 -16.85 7.71
N GLU A 3 -33.94 -16.77 9.04
CA GLU A 3 -33.96 -15.49 9.75
C GLU A 3 -32.70 -14.70 9.38
N THR A 4 -32.88 -13.54 8.77
CA THR A 4 -31.78 -12.64 8.46
C THR A 4 -31.39 -11.91 9.73
N ILE A 5 -30.14 -12.11 10.16
CA ILE A 5 -29.55 -11.37 11.29
C ILE A 5 -29.72 -9.86 11.03
N PRO A 6 -30.27 -9.09 11.97
CA PRO A 6 -30.37 -7.64 11.83
C PRO A 6 -28.99 -7.00 11.58
N PRO A 7 -28.87 -5.97 10.72
CA PRO A 7 -27.59 -5.35 10.39
C PRO A 7 -26.78 -4.91 11.61
N GLU A 8 -27.45 -4.42 12.66
CA GLU A 8 -26.82 -3.94 13.89
C GLU A 8 -26.16 -5.10 14.66
N ILE A 9 -26.86 -6.22 14.78
CA ILE A 9 -26.34 -7.44 15.43
C ILE A 9 -25.19 -8.02 14.60
N PHE A 10 -25.33 -8.02 13.27
CA PHE A 10 -24.26 -8.45 12.37
C PHE A 10 -22.98 -7.60 12.55
N LEU A 11 -23.12 -6.27 12.62
CA LEU A 11 -21.98 -5.38 12.83
C LEU A 11 -21.37 -5.54 14.23
N GLU A 12 -22.16 -5.81 15.25
CA GLU A 12 -21.66 -6.12 16.59
C GLU A 12 -20.82 -7.40 16.59
N ILE A 13 -21.31 -8.47 15.96
CA ILE A 13 -20.54 -9.71 15.79
C ILE A 13 -19.20 -9.42 15.09
N CYS A 14 -19.22 -8.61 14.02
CA CYS A 14 -18.02 -8.28 13.25
C CYS A 14 -16.92 -7.58 14.07
N ARG A 15 -17.26 -6.84 15.13
CA ARG A 15 -16.29 -6.17 16.01
C ARG A 15 -15.37 -7.13 16.77
N HIS A 16 -15.80 -8.38 16.92
CA HIS A 16 -15.10 -9.41 17.68
C HIS A 16 -14.40 -10.44 16.80
N LEU A 17 -14.39 -10.25 15.48
CA LEU A 17 -13.78 -11.21 14.54
C LEU A 17 -12.32 -10.87 14.28
N TYR A 18 -11.49 -11.91 14.18
CA TYR A 18 -10.14 -11.78 13.64
C TYR A 18 -10.17 -11.43 12.15
N VAL A 19 -9.08 -10.84 11.66
CA VAL A 19 -8.96 -10.33 10.29
C VAL A 19 -9.32 -11.38 9.24
N LYS A 20 -8.90 -12.63 9.44
CA LYS A 20 -9.20 -13.73 8.51
C LYS A 20 -10.69 -14.07 8.46
N ASP A 21 -11.36 -14.09 9.60
CA ASP A 21 -12.79 -14.41 9.69
C ASP A 21 -13.62 -13.27 9.11
N LEU A 22 -13.28 -12.02 9.47
CA LEU A 22 -13.94 -10.83 8.95
C LEU A 22 -13.76 -10.72 7.43
N TYR A 23 -12.55 -11.01 6.92
CA TYR A 23 -12.30 -11.08 5.47
C TYR A 23 -13.12 -12.17 4.81
N THR A 24 -13.19 -13.36 5.40
CA THR A 24 -13.95 -14.50 4.86
C THR A 24 -15.42 -14.18 4.70
N LEU A 25 -16.04 -13.47 5.67
CA LEU A 25 -17.44 -13.02 5.55
C LEU A 25 -17.72 -12.19 4.28
N THR A 26 -16.72 -11.47 3.80
CA THR A 26 -16.84 -10.62 2.60
C THR A 26 -16.80 -11.41 1.30
N LEU A 27 -16.42 -12.69 1.40
CA LEU A 27 -16.41 -13.65 0.29
C LEU A 27 -17.70 -14.50 0.29
N VAL A 28 -18.36 -14.65 1.43
CA VAL A 28 -19.54 -15.52 1.58
C VAL A 28 -20.75 -14.99 0.82
N CYS A 29 -21.09 -13.70 0.94
CA CYS A 29 -22.24 -13.14 0.23
C CYS A 29 -22.07 -11.66 -0.16
N ARG A 30 -22.80 -11.24 -1.22
CA ARG A 30 -22.76 -9.88 -1.76
C ARG A 30 -23.18 -8.79 -0.76
N PRO A 31 -24.23 -8.96 0.08
CA PRO A 31 -24.61 -7.97 1.07
C PRO A 31 -23.52 -7.70 2.11
N TYR A 32 -22.92 -8.75 2.69
CA TYR A 32 -21.83 -8.60 3.66
C TYR A 32 -20.61 -7.95 3.04
N ARG A 33 -20.27 -8.34 1.80
CA ARG A 33 -19.22 -7.66 1.03
C ARG A 33 -19.50 -6.17 0.92
N LYS A 34 -20.71 -5.78 0.49
CA LYS A 34 -21.09 -4.38 0.31
C LYS A 34 -20.99 -3.58 1.61
N ILE A 35 -21.44 -4.15 2.72
CA ILE A 35 -21.39 -3.51 4.04
C ILE A 35 -19.94 -3.38 4.51
N LEU A 36 -19.19 -4.47 4.54
CA LEU A 36 -17.85 -4.53 5.12
C LEU A 36 -16.79 -3.82 4.26
N TRP A 37 -17.00 -3.67 2.94
CA TRP A 37 -16.10 -2.90 2.05
C TRP A 37 -16.47 -1.40 1.98
N SER A 38 -17.47 -0.95 2.74
CA SER A 38 -17.78 0.46 2.86
C SER A 38 -16.63 1.23 3.54
N LYS A 39 -16.31 2.42 3.02
CA LYS A 39 -15.31 3.34 3.59
C LYS A 39 -15.89 4.26 4.68
N THR A 40 -17.07 3.96 5.21
CA THR A 40 -17.67 4.71 6.32
C THR A 40 -16.88 4.56 7.62
N ILE A 41 -16.88 5.60 8.45
CA ILE A 41 -16.16 5.66 9.73
C ILE A 41 -16.48 4.44 10.62
N SER A 42 -17.75 4.06 10.72
CA SER A 42 -18.19 2.92 11.54
C SER A 42 -17.59 1.59 11.08
N ILE A 43 -17.46 1.39 9.77
CA ILE A 43 -16.88 0.17 9.20
C ILE A 43 -15.36 0.19 9.31
N GLN A 44 -14.70 1.34 9.11
CA GLN A 44 -13.27 1.48 9.37
C GLN A 44 -12.92 1.07 10.79
N LYS A 45 -13.71 1.51 11.80
CA LYS A 45 -13.52 1.11 13.20
C LYS A 45 -13.59 -0.41 13.42
N ILE A 46 -14.49 -1.10 12.71
CA ILE A 46 -14.59 -2.58 12.79
C ILE A 46 -13.30 -3.23 12.28
N TRP A 47 -12.79 -2.76 11.14
CA TRP A 47 -11.52 -3.25 10.59
C TRP A 47 -10.33 -2.94 11.50
N THR A 48 -10.26 -1.73 12.06
CA THR A 48 -9.25 -1.37 13.05
C THR A 48 -9.29 -2.32 14.26
N SER A 49 -10.47 -2.57 14.85
CA SER A 49 -10.62 -3.50 15.98
C SER A 49 -10.18 -4.91 15.61
N SER A 50 -10.58 -5.40 14.44
CA SER A 50 -10.20 -6.73 13.94
C SER A 50 -8.68 -6.86 13.75
N ARG A 51 -8.03 -5.83 13.19
CA ARG A 51 -6.57 -5.77 13.01
C ARG A 51 -5.83 -5.81 14.34
N VAL A 52 -6.23 -4.98 15.30
CA VAL A 52 -5.61 -4.92 16.63
C VAL A 52 -5.79 -6.26 17.37
N LEU A 53 -6.97 -6.87 17.28
CA LEU A 53 -7.23 -8.19 17.85
C LEU A 53 -6.36 -9.30 17.24
N SER A 54 -5.99 -9.15 15.96
CA SER A 54 -5.21 -10.13 15.19
C SER A 54 -3.69 -9.91 15.33
N PHE A 55 -3.25 -9.25 16.39
CA PHE A 55 -1.84 -9.01 16.66
C PHE A 55 -1.03 -10.31 16.71
N ASP A 56 0.10 -10.31 16.03
CA ASP A 56 1.08 -11.39 15.98
C ASP A 56 2.42 -10.79 16.37
N THR A 57 3.08 -11.33 17.40
CA THR A 57 4.36 -10.83 17.91
C THR A 57 5.48 -10.85 16.87
N TYR A 58 5.34 -11.65 15.80
CA TYR A 58 6.28 -11.70 14.68
C TYR A 58 5.99 -10.67 13.58
N LEU A 59 4.89 -9.90 13.68
CA LEU A 59 4.50 -8.88 12.71
C LEU A 59 4.22 -7.56 13.46
N PRO A 60 5.08 -6.53 13.34
CA PRO A 60 4.87 -5.27 14.06
C PRO A 60 3.72 -4.42 13.47
N TYR A 61 3.36 -4.66 12.20
CA TYR A 61 2.42 -3.84 11.43
C TYR A 61 0.97 -3.73 11.95
N PRO A 62 0.36 -4.74 12.62
CA PRO A 62 -1.02 -4.63 13.07
C PRO A 62 -1.28 -3.53 14.10
N THR A 63 -0.26 -2.87 14.65
CA THR A 63 -0.42 -1.79 15.65
C THR A 63 -0.47 -0.40 15.02
N LEU A 64 0.07 -0.21 13.83
CA LEU A 64 0.17 1.11 13.19
C LEU A 64 -1.10 1.42 12.40
N PRO A 65 -1.59 2.67 12.39
CA PRO A 65 -2.71 3.06 11.55
C PRO A 65 -2.34 3.00 10.05
N PRO A 66 -3.34 2.84 9.15
CA PRO A 66 -3.09 2.97 7.73
C PRO A 66 -2.59 4.37 7.37
N PRO A 67 -1.76 4.52 6.32
CA PRO A 67 -1.48 5.81 5.71
C PRO A 67 -2.77 6.52 5.29
N ASN A 68 -2.79 7.86 5.28
CA ASN A 68 -3.99 8.65 4.97
C ASN A 68 -4.62 8.34 3.60
N SER A 69 -3.80 7.89 2.64
CA SER A 69 -4.23 7.50 1.29
C SER A 69 -4.85 6.09 1.21
N MET A 70 -4.87 5.34 2.32
CA MET A 70 -5.28 3.94 2.39
C MET A 70 -6.38 3.71 3.42
N SER A 71 -7.39 2.93 3.06
CA SER A 71 -8.40 2.43 4.01
C SER A 71 -7.86 1.28 4.87
N GLU A 72 -8.50 1.01 6.01
CA GLU A 72 -8.16 -0.13 6.86
C GLU A 72 -8.25 -1.46 6.10
N GLN A 73 -9.21 -1.63 5.18
CA GLN A 73 -9.31 -2.84 4.37
C GLN A 73 -8.09 -3.02 3.44
N GLU A 74 -7.68 -1.95 2.75
CA GLU A 74 -6.51 -1.96 1.87
C GLU A 74 -5.23 -2.23 2.67
N TYR A 75 -5.11 -1.61 3.84
CA TYR A 75 -3.97 -1.80 4.74
C TYR A 75 -3.89 -3.20 5.31
N ILE A 76 -5.00 -3.76 5.80
CA ILE A 76 -5.07 -5.12 6.33
C ILE A 76 -4.80 -6.14 5.22
N TRP A 77 -5.34 -5.91 4.02
CA TRP A 77 -5.02 -6.75 2.88
C TRP A 77 -3.51 -6.75 2.63
N PHE A 78 -2.91 -5.55 2.58
CA PHE A 78 -1.50 -5.36 2.28
C PHE A 78 -0.56 -5.88 3.37
N THR A 79 -0.96 -5.84 4.64
CA THR A 79 -0.08 -6.16 5.79
C THR A 79 -0.30 -7.55 6.38
N MET A 80 -1.51 -8.11 6.25
CA MET A 80 -1.90 -9.31 7.00
C MET A 80 -2.44 -10.44 6.14
N LEU A 81 -3.11 -10.13 5.01
CA LEU A 81 -3.82 -11.15 4.23
C LEU A 81 -3.10 -11.57 2.95
N ALA A 82 -2.44 -10.64 2.28
CA ALA A 82 -1.81 -10.91 1.00
C ALA A 82 -0.59 -11.82 1.17
N ASP A 83 -0.67 -12.98 0.50
CA ASP A 83 0.33 -14.06 0.55
C ASP A 83 0.83 -14.44 -0.85
N LYS A 84 0.57 -13.61 -1.86
CA LYS A 84 0.92 -13.86 -3.26
C LYS A 84 1.50 -12.61 -3.89
N CYS A 85 2.45 -12.83 -4.81
CA CYS A 85 2.96 -11.77 -5.66
C CYS A 85 1.81 -11.15 -6.47
N SER A 86 1.70 -9.82 -6.44
CA SER A 86 0.66 -9.08 -7.15
C SER A 86 0.74 -9.24 -8.67
N ILE A 87 1.91 -9.64 -9.21
CA ILE A 87 2.16 -9.82 -10.64
C ILE A 87 2.03 -11.29 -11.05
N CYS A 88 2.97 -12.15 -10.64
CA CYS A 88 3.01 -13.55 -11.08
C CYS A 88 2.05 -14.47 -10.32
N LYS A 89 1.41 -13.98 -9.25
CA LYS A 89 0.48 -14.73 -8.38
C LYS A 89 1.09 -15.93 -7.65
N THR A 90 2.40 -16.15 -7.75
CA THR A 90 3.14 -17.12 -6.95
C THR A 90 2.98 -16.79 -5.46
N LYS A 91 2.77 -17.83 -4.66
CA LYS A 91 2.69 -17.72 -3.20
C LYS A 91 4.04 -17.23 -2.64
N ILE A 92 3.97 -16.33 -1.68
CA ILE A 92 5.10 -15.80 -0.93
C ILE A 92 4.97 -16.37 0.48
N GLU A 93 6.04 -17.02 0.95
CA GLU A 93 6.04 -17.61 2.27
C GLU A 93 6.04 -16.52 3.36
N LYS A 94 5.44 -16.82 4.52
CA LYS A 94 5.20 -15.82 5.58
C LYS A 94 6.48 -15.09 6.00
N GLN A 95 7.61 -15.81 6.06
CA GLN A 95 8.92 -15.28 6.39
C GLN A 95 9.51 -14.32 5.34
N GLU A 96 9.06 -14.40 4.08
CA GLU A 96 9.52 -13.53 2.99
C GLU A 96 8.58 -12.33 2.77
N LEU A 97 7.38 -12.34 3.37
CA LEU A 97 6.39 -11.28 3.14
C LEU A 97 6.91 -9.88 3.49
N PHE A 98 7.76 -9.76 4.51
CA PHE A 98 8.35 -8.47 4.88
C PHE A 98 9.20 -7.91 3.74
N VAL A 99 10.11 -8.72 3.19
CA VAL A 99 11.04 -8.30 2.12
C VAL A 99 10.35 -8.17 0.75
N CYS A 100 9.17 -8.78 0.59
CA CYS A 100 8.35 -8.66 -0.61
C CYS A 100 7.33 -7.52 -0.55
N ARG A 101 7.22 -6.78 0.56
CA ARG A 101 6.33 -5.61 0.69
C ARG A 101 7.07 -4.35 0.26
N TYR A 102 6.64 -3.76 -0.85
CA TYR A 102 7.12 -2.47 -1.33
C TYR A 102 6.04 -1.42 -1.08
N TRP A 103 6.16 -0.74 0.06
CA TRP A 103 5.21 0.24 0.56
C TRP A 103 5.05 1.42 -0.40
N GLU A 104 6.17 1.86 -0.97
CA GLU A 104 6.28 2.99 -1.88
C GLU A 104 5.53 2.73 -3.19
N PHE A 105 5.29 1.46 -3.52
CA PHE A 105 4.51 1.05 -4.69
C PHE A 105 3.12 0.49 -4.31
N GLY A 106 2.81 0.36 -3.02
CA GLY A 106 1.59 -0.28 -2.53
C GLY A 106 1.43 -1.73 -3.01
N ARG A 107 2.53 -2.45 -3.23
CA ARG A 107 2.51 -3.80 -3.87
C ARG A 107 3.31 -4.84 -3.08
N ILE A 108 2.73 -6.03 -2.97
CA ILE A 108 3.49 -7.23 -2.61
C ILE A 108 4.03 -7.84 -3.89
N CYS A 109 5.34 -8.00 -3.98
CA CYS A 109 6.04 -8.41 -5.19
C CYS A 109 7.19 -9.35 -4.85
N CYS A 110 7.30 -10.49 -5.53
CA CYS A 110 8.48 -11.35 -5.36
C CYS A 110 9.72 -10.67 -5.98
N LYS A 111 10.91 -11.09 -5.53
CA LYS A 111 12.20 -10.54 -5.97
C LYS A 111 12.36 -10.49 -7.50
N GLU A 112 11.96 -11.54 -8.20
CA GLU A 112 12.06 -11.58 -9.67
C GLU A 112 11.14 -10.56 -10.34
N CYS A 113 9.92 -10.39 -9.81
CA CYS A 113 8.95 -9.47 -10.40
C CYS A 113 9.33 -8.02 -10.12
N ILE A 114 9.86 -7.69 -8.94
CA ILE A 114 10.32 -6.33 -8.63
C ILE A 114 11.51 -5.97 -9.51
N GLU A 115 12.45 -6.89 -9.75
CA GLU A 115 13.60 -6.65 -10.63
C GLU A 115 13.18 -6.42 -12.09
N LYS A 116 12.12 -7.09 -12.56
CA LYS A 116 11.57 -6.91 -13.91
C LYS A 116 10.72 -5.64 -14.06
N LYS A 117 10.09 -5.17 -12.98
CA LYS A 117 9.14 -4.04 -13.02
C LYS A 117 9.70 -2.72 -12.50
N THR A 118 10.93 -2.72 -12.01
CA THR A 118 11.59 -1.49 -11.56
C THR A 118 12.75 -1.10 -12.46
N ILE A 119 12.97 0.20 -12.59
CA ILE A 119 14.12 0.77 -13.28
C ILE A 119 15.08 1.30 -12.23
N ARG A 120 16.35 0.93 -12.40
CA ARG A 120 17.48 1.42 -11.61
C ARG A 120 17.95 2.72 -12.24
N LYS A 121 17.79 3.86 -11.56
CA LYS A 121 18.36 5.13 -12.04
C LYS A 121 19.44 5.62 -11.08
N ILE A 122 20.68 5.53 -11.56
CA ILE A 122 21.81 6.28 -11.02
C ILE A 122 21.55 7.75 -11.42
N LYS A 123 21.65 8.68 -10.44
CA LYS A 123 21.56 10.14 -10.65
C LYS A 123 22.15 10.49 -12.03
N ASN A 124 21.36 11.03 -12.98
CA ASN A 124 21.78 11.88 -14.13
C ASN A 124 20.91 11.82 -15.40
N SER A 125 19.85 10.98 -15.53
CA SER A 125 19.05 10.92 -16.78
C SER A 125 17.76 11.75 -16.82
N LEU A 126 17.35 12.33 -15.69
CA LEU A 126 16.14 13.16 -15.60
C LEU A 126 16.39 14.40 -14.73
N PRO A 127 15.58 15.47 -14.89
CA PRO A 127 15.56 16.57 -13.95
C PRO A 127 15.42 16.03 -12.53
N LYS A 128 16.34 16.40 -11.63
CA LYS A 128 16.32 15.96 -10.23
C LYS A 128 14.98 16.29 -9.57
N ASP A 129 14.36 17.38 -9.99
CA ASP A 129 13.07 17.83 -9.50
C ASP A 129 11.92 16.88 -9.84
N LEU A 130 11.94 16.24 -11.01
CA LEU A 130 10.96 15.23 -11.41
C LEU A 130 11.16 13.93 -10.64
N LEU A 131 12.42 13.48 -10.48
CA LEU A 131 12.73 12.26 -9.72
C LEU A 131 12.30 12.37 -8.25
N GLY A 132 12.36 13.56 -7.66
CA GLY A 132 11.85 13.81 -6.32
C GLY A 132 10.33 13.71 -6.17
N CYS A 133 9.58 13.61 -7.28
CA CYS A 133 8.12 13.50 -7.29
C CYS A 133 7.62 12.08 -7.53
N VAL A 134 8.50 11.16 -7.92
CA VAL A 134 8.12 9.78 -8.24
C VAL A 134 8.42 8.90 -7.02
N PRO A 135 7.46 8.08 -6.55
CA PRO A 135 7.73 7.10 -5.51
C PRO A 135 8.89 6.19 -5.89
N TYR A 136 9.80 5.96 -4.96
CA TYR A 136 10.95 5.09 -5.15
C TYR A 136 11.20 4.26 -3.91
N HIS A 137 11.73 3.05 -4.11
CA HIS A 137 12.24 2.22 -3.05
C HIS A 137 13.76 2.39 -2.96
N GLU A 138 14.25 2.72 -1.77
CA GLU A 138 15.69 2.88 -1.51
C GLU A 138 16.27 1.62 -0.90
N ARG A 139 17.36 1.12 -1.49
CA ARG A 139 18.09 -0.02 -0.95
C ARG A 139 19.58 0.27 -0.91
N HIS A 140 20.23 -0.17 0.16
CA HIS A 140 21.67 -0.10 0.27
C HIS A 140 22.32 -1.26 -0.50
N VAL A 141 23.24 -0.93 -1.42
CA VAL A 141 24.00 -1.93 -2.16
C VAL A 141 25.46 -1.86 -1.75
N PHE A 142 25.98 -2.97 -1.23
CA PHE A 142 27.37 -3.08 -0.80
C PHE A 142 28.31 -2.64 -1.93
N ASN A 143 29.27 -1.75 -1.61
CA ASN A 143 30.24 -1.12 -2.52
C ASN A 143 29.69 -0.14 -3.59
N LEU A 144 28.38 0.04 -3.73
CA LEU A 144 27.77 0.95 -4.71
C LEU A 144 27.02 2.13 -4.08
N GLY A 145 26.74 2.05 -2.78
CA GLY A 145 25.97 3.05 -2.05
C GLY A 145 24.46 2.85 -2.20
N ASP A 146 23.70 3.91 -1.94
CA ASP A 146 22.24 3.85 -1.94
C ASP A 146 21.70 3.91 -3.37
N GLU A 147 20.89 2.90 -3.71
CA GLU A 147 20.22 2.77 -4.99
C GLU A 147 18.73 3.08 -4.84
N LYS A 148 18.20 3.86 -5.78
CA LYS A 148 16.76 4.12 -5.90
C LYS A 148 16.16 3.31 -7.04
N LEU A 149 15.15 2.51 -6.69
CA LEU A 149 14.33 1.76 -7.63
C LEU A 149 13.03 2.52 -7.86
N TYR A 150 12.67 2.71 -9.13
CA TYR A 150 11.40 3.34 -9.51
C TYR A 150 10.52 2.32 -10.21
N TRP A 151 9.20 2.36 -9.99
CA TRP A 151 8.30 1.54 -10.79
C TRP A 151 8.31 2.01 -12.25
N ALA A 152 8.55 1.09 -13.18
CA ALA A 152 8.80 1.43 -14.59
C ALA A 152 7.60 2.17 -15.21
N ASP A 153 6.40 1.63 -15.02
CA ASP A 153 5.17 2.17 -15.60
C ASP A 153 4.87 3.58 -15.04
N ASP A 154 5.11 3.79 -13.75
CA ASP A 154 4.87 5.08 -13.07
C ASP A 154 5.89 6.12 -13.54
N LEU A 155 7.17 5.75 -13.59
CA LEU A 155 8.23 6.62 -14.08
C LEU A 155 7.96 7.08 -15.51
N HIS A 156 7.58 6.16 -16.41
CA HIS A 156 7.25 6.51 -17.78
C HIS A 156 6.01 7.40 -17.89
N SER A 157 4.99 7.20 -17.04
CA SER A 157 3.83 8.07 -16.97
C SER A 157 4.21 9.49 -16.53
N PHE A 158 5.08 9.61 -15.52
CA PHE A 158 5.58 10.90 -15.05
C PHE A 158 6.45 11.61 -16.10
N GLU A 159 7.36 10.89 -16.76
CA GLU A 159 8.19 11.40 -17.85
C GLU A 159 7.31 11.91 -19.01
N SER A 160 6.35 11.11 -19.46
CA SER A 160 5.45 11.46 -20.56
C SER A 160 4.64 12.71 -20.23
N LYS A 161 4.13 12.81 -19.00
CA LYS A 161 3.37 13.99 -18.57
C LYS A 161 4.25 15.23 -18.42
N TYR A 162 5.46 15.08 -17.89
CA TYR A 162 6.41 16.18 -17.75
C TYR A 162 6.77 16.79 -19.12
N HIS A 163 6.97 15.96 -20.14
CA HIS A 163 7.28 16.41 -21.50
C HIS A 163 6.07 16.86 -22.31
N ALA A 164 4.85 16.57 -21.87
CA ALA A 164 3.62 17.01 -22.53
C ALA A 164 3.26 18.48 -22.23
N PHE A 165 3.87 19.11 -21.23
CA PHE A 165 3.66 20.53 -20.95
C PHE A 165 4.43 21.40 -21.95
N GLU A 166 3.70 22.20 -22.71
CA GLU A 166 4.28 23.24 -23.59
C GLU A 166 4.74 24.47 -22.77
N ASP A 167 3.99 24.81 -21.72
CA ASP A 167 4.30 25.92 -20.82
C ASP A 167 5.15 25.48 -19.62
N GLU A 168 6.27 26.17 -19.42
CA GLU A 168 7.22 25.94 -18.34
C GLU A 168 6.61 26.23 -16.97
N GLN A 169 5.79 27.27 -16.85
CA GLN A 169 5.18 27.64 -15.56
C GLN A 169 4.16 26.59 -15.09
N GLN A 170 3.35 26.05 -16.01
CA GLN A 170 2.46 24.93 -15.72
C GLN A 170 3.23 23.67 -15.28
N ARG A 171 4.31 23.35 -15.97
CA ARG A 171 5.16 22.20 -15.66
C ARG A 171 5.76 22.32 -14.25
N ASP A 172 6.30 23.48 -13.90
CA ASP A 172 6.94 23.72 -12.60
C ASP A 172 5.91 23.71 -11.46
N ASN A 173 4.73 24.30 -11.68
CA ASN A 173 3.61 24.19 -10.74
C ASN A 173 3.19 22.73 -10.53
N TRP A 174 3.11 21.94 -11.60
CA TRP A 174 2.78 20.52 -11.51
C TRP A 174 3.82 19.74 -10.71
N VAL A 175 5.12 19.96 -10.95
CA VAL A 175 6.21 19.35 -10.17
C VAL A 175 6.12 19.74 -8.70
N LYS A 176 5.85 21.01 -8.38
CA LYS A 176 5.70 21.48 -7.01
C LYS A 176 4.57 20.75 -6.28
N VAL A 177 3.39 20.67 -6.90
CA VAL A 177 2.24 19.96 -6.33
C VAL A 177 2.56 18.48 -6.11
N LYS A 178 3.21 17.82 -7.08
CA LYS A 178 3.57 16.40 -6.93
C LYS A 178 4.62 16.13 -5.87
N ARG A 179 5.55 17.06 -5.66
CA ARG A 179 6.50 16.98 -4.56
C ARG A 179 5.80 17.08 -3.21
N GLU A 180 4.83 17.98 -3.07
CA GLU A 180 4.04 18.12 -1.84
C GLU A 180 3.20 16.87 -1.54
N GLU A 181 2.57 16.28 -2.56
CA GLU A 181 1.86 14.99 -2.43
C GLU A 181 2.80 13.86 -1.99
N GLY A 182 3.96 13.69 -2.64
CA GLY A 182 4.92 12.65 -2.29
C GLY A 182 5.57 12.84 -0.91
N TYR A 183 5.78 14.09 -0.48
CA TYR A 183 6.32 14.42 0.84
C TYR A 183 5.31 14.08 1.96
N LEU A 184 4.02 14.31 1.73
CA LEU A 184 2.97 13.91 2.66
C LEU A 184 2.90 12.38 2.83
N ASP A 185 2.98 11.62 1.73
CA ASP A 185 2.97 10.16 1.77
C ASP A 185 4.23 9.59 2.46
N SER A 186 5.41 10.19 2.23
CA SER A 186 6.67 9.77 2.87
C SER A 186 6.75 10.11 4.37
N ILE A 187 6.26 11.26 4.83
CA ILE A 187 6.15 11.53 6.28
C ILE A 187 5.23 10.51 6.96
N THR A 188 4.09 10.21 6.33
CA THR A 188 3.17 9.18 6.85
C THR A 188 3.69 7.74 6.74
N ASN A 189 4.83 7.51 6.11
CA ASN A 189 5.48 6.19 6.08
C ASN A 189 6.72 6.17 7.00
N VAL A 190 7.51 7.25 7.06
CA VAL A 190 8.73 7.33 7.88
C VAL A 190 8.43 7.51 9.37
N SER A 191 7.36 8.21 9.76
CA SER A 191 6.94 8.30 11.17
C SER A 191 6.50 6.96 11.77
N TYR A 192 6.36 5.92 10.93
CA TYR A 192 5.85 4.60 11.28
C TYR A 192 6.90 3.48 11.10
N ILE A 193 8.11 3.79 10.63
CA ILE A 193 9.23 2.84 10.44
C ILE A 193 10.26 2.94 11.57
N VAL A 194 10.11 3.85 12.53
CA VAL A 194 10.99 3.91 13.71
C VAL A 194 10.46 2.99 14.82
N ILE A 195 10.76 1.69 14.72
CA ILE A 195 10.92 0.76 15.87
C ILE A 195 12.05 -0.21 15.57
#